data_AF-A0A8C9WMC5-F1
#
_entry.id   AF-A0A8C9WMC5-F1
#
_cell.length_a   1.000
_cell.length_b   1.000
_cell.length_c   1.000
_cell.angle_alpha   90.00
_cell.angle_beta   90.00
_cell.angle_gamma   90.00
#
_symmetry.space_group_name_H-M   'P 1'
#
loop_
_entity.id
_entity.type
_entity.pdbx_description
1 polymer ?
#
loop_
_entity_poly.entity_id
_entity_poly.type
_entity_poly.pdbx_seq_one_letter_code
_entity_poly.pdbx_strand_id
1 'polypeptide(L)'
;MNNSNSSTDSINYFVVMRTLNLVTLAITLPAILFAIYVVYQQIRLNQAVHVYVINLLISDILQFVGILGFFITRNDILFIIFLNIVGVAILLSVSFMICIAVERYLMIAHPLWYSIHCTVKCSILTSVGVWMIIIALNSLGILFLHMFPVLLILPFPLLLFLFVGTWRGLSKALTLSTREKRRILATLGLVIGSYTFIFLPAIIAFLAGQSVPYYFGHAAQSFVYLNPLSDLLLYIFLRKDTRRILEDIPCCRRAQTDHEETDQTAVTSL
;
A
#
# COMPACT_ATOMS: atom_id res chain seq x y z
N MET A 1 14.06 42.44 -17.53
CA MET A 1 12.58 42.30 -17.47
C MET A 1 12.07 40.86 -17.51
N ASN A 2 12.92 39.80 -17.56
CA ASN A 2 12.45 38.40 -17.55
C ASN A 2 12.30 37.74 -16.16
N ASN A 3 12.89 38.30 -15.11
CA ASN A 3 12.87 37.69 -13.76
C ASN A 3 11.51 37.77 -13.06
N SER A 4 10.69 38.77 -13.36
CA SER A 4 9.35 38.90 -12.76
C SER A 4 8.43 37.78 -13.23
N ASN A 5 8.43 37.49 -14.54
CA ASN A 5 7.55 36.50 -15.14
C ASN A 5 7.89 35.08 -14.68
N SER A 6 9.19 34.72 -14.63
CA SER A 6 9.64 33.42 -14.12
C SER A 6 9.33 33.20 -12.63
N SER A 7 9.31 34.28 -11.84
CA SER A 7 8.97 34.22 -10.41
C SER A 7 7.47 34.03 -10.21
N THR A 8 6.64 34.71 -11.01
CA THR A 8 5.18 34.55 -10.95
C THR A 8 4.74 33.17 -11.41
N ASP A 9 5.36 32.64 -12.48
CA ASP A 9 5.03 31.31 -13.00
C ASP A 9 5.38 30.18 -12.02
N SER A 10 6.51 30.31 -11.29
CA SER A 10 6.90 29.33 -10.27
C SER A 10 5.98 29.35 -9.05
N ILE A 11 5.53 30.53 -8.61
CA ILE A 11 4.55 30.68 -7.51
C ILE A 11 3.20 30.07 -7.92
N ASN A 12 2.71 30.38 -9.13
CA ASN A 12 1.45 29.83 -9.63
C ASN A 12 1.51 28.29 -9.72
N TYR A 13 2.60 27.75 -10.23
CA TYR A 13 2.82 26.30 -10.28
C TYR A 13 2.77 25.66 -8.89
N PHE A 14 3.47 26.23 -7.91
CA PHE A 14 3.48 25.73 -6.54
C PHE A 14 2.07 25.72 -5.93
N VAL A 15 1.31 26.79 -6.11
CA VAL A 15 -0.07 26.90 -5.61
C VAL A 15 -0.97 25.85 -6.28
N VAL A 16 -0.85 25.67 -7.59
CA VAL A 16 -1.63 24.67 -8.34
C VAL A 16 -1.33 23.26 -7.84
N MET A 17 -0.05 22.88 -7.74
CA MET A 17 0.34 21.55 -7.26
C MET A 17 -0.10 21.31 -5.82
N ARG A 18 0.06 22.30 -4.94
CA ARG A 18 -0.44 22.23 -3.56
C ARG A 18 -1.95 21.99 -3.51
N THR A 19 -2.71 22.70 -4.35
CA THR A 19 -4.17 22.57 -4.42
C THR A 19 -4.57 21.19 -4.91
N LEU A 20 -3.94 20.69 -5.98
CA LEU A 20 -4.19 19.35 -6.49
C LEU A 20 -3.94 18.28 -5.42
N ASN A 21 -2.81 18.38 -4.71
CA ASN A 21 -2.45 17.43 -3.66
C ASN A 21 -3.46 17.44 -2.51
N LEU A 22 -3.92 18.62 -2.07
CA LEU A 22 -4.95 18.72 -1.03
C LEU A 22 -6.30 18.14 -1.49
N VAL A 23 -6.69 18.35 -2.74
CA VAL A 23 -7.92 17.78 -3.30
C VAL A 23 -7.82 16.25 -3.36
N THR A 24 -6.70 15.71 -3.84
CA THR A 24 -6.46 14.26 -3.83
C THR A 24 -6.55 13.70 -2.42
N LEU A 25 -5.92 14.34 -1.44
CA LEU A 25 -5.98 13.91 -0.04
C LEU A 25 -7.40 13.95 0.53
N ALA A 26 -8.18 15.00 0.22
CA ALA A 26 -9.56 15.14 0.67
C ALA A 26 -10.48 14.05 0.10
N ILE A 27 -10.24 13.60 -1.14
CA ILE A 27 -11.00 12.49 -1.76
C ILE A 27 -10.55 11.13 -1.21
N THR A 28 -9.24 10.98 -0.97
CA THR A 28 -8.66 9.69 -0.59
C THR A 28 -8.95 9.34 0.88
N LEU A 29 -9.05 10.33 1.76
CA LEU A 29 -9.30 10.09 3.18
C LEU A 29 -10.65 9.38 3.47
N PRO A 30 -11.81 9.84 2.96
CA PRO A 30 -13.07 9.11 3.11
C PRO A 30 -12.99 7.68 2.58
N ALA A 31 -12.26 7.49 1.46
CA ALA A 31 -12.10 6.19 0.85
C ALA A 31 -11.23 5.23 1.70
N ILE A 32 -10.15 5.72 2.31
CA ILE A 32 -9.33 4.95 3.27
C ILE A 32 -10.15 4.59 4.51
N LEU A 33 -10.87 5.55 5.10
CA LEU A 33 -11.71 5.29 6.27
C LEU A 33 -12.79 4.24 5.97
N PHE A 34 -13.43 4.33 4.80
CA PHE A 34 -14.38 3.34 4.34
C PHE A 34 -13.72 1.97 4.12
N ALA A 35 -12.53 1.94 3.51
CA ALA A 35 -11.77 0.70 3.32
C ALA A 35 -11.44 0.03 4.66
N ILE A 36 -10.94 0.78 5.64
CA ILE A 36 -10.66 0.28 6.99
C ILE A 36 -11.92 -0.27 7.64
N TYR A 37 -13.04 0.46 7.57
CA TYR A 37 -14.31 0.00 8.11
C TYR A 37 -14.75 -1.33 7.50
N VAL A 38 -14.67 -1.46 6.17
CA VAL A 38 -15.02 -2.70 5.48
C VAL A 38 -14.07 -3.85 5.86
N VAL A 39 -12.76 -3.58 5.90
CA VAL A 39 -11.76 -4.59 6.31
C VAL A 39 -11.99 -5.04 7.74
N TYR A 40 -12.27 -4.10 8.65
CA TYR A 40 -12.55 -4.39 10.05
C TYR A 40 -13.73 -5.36 10.21
N GLN A 41 -14.79 -5.18 9.43
CA GLN A 41 -15.92 -6.12 9.39
C GLN A 41 -15.51 -7.51 8.87
N GLN A 42 -14.56 -7.59 7.94
CA GLN A 42 -14.07 -8.87 7.37
C GLN A 42 -13.11 -9.63 8.31
N ILE A 43 -12.38 -8.95 9.19
CA ILE A 43 -11.54 -9.62 10.21
C ILE A 43 -12.39 -10.45 11.16
N ARG A 44 -13.61 -9.98 11.47
CA ARG A 44 -14.57 -10.74 12.29
C ARG A 44 -14.97 -12.08 11.64
N LEU A 45 -14.69 -12.25 10.35
CA LEU A 45 -14.89 -13.48 9.58
C LEU A 45 -13.61 -14.31 9.39
N ASN A 46 -12.57 -14.09 10.21
CA ASN A 46 -11.40 -14.96 10.39
C ASN A 46 -10.41 -15.08 9.20
N GLN A 47 -10.28 -14.05 8.37
CA GLN A 47 -9.34 -14.07 7.24
C GLN A 47 -8.03 -13.32 7.52
N ALA A 48 -6.90 -14.03 7.54
CA ALA A 48 -5.55 -13.53 7.88
C ALA A 48 -4.96 -12.50 6.89
N VAL A 49 -5.44 -12.51 5.64
CA VAL A 49 -5.02 -11.63 4.54
C VAL A 49 -5.22 -10.13 4.87
N HIS A 50 -6.03 -9.82 5.87
CA HIS A 50 -6.39 -8.44 6.22
C HIS A 50 -5.32 -7.69 7.03
N VAL A 51 -4.41 -8.38 7.72
CA VAL A 51 -3.52 -7.69 8.67
C VAL A 51 -2.54 -6.73 7.97
N TYR A 52 -1.89 -7.15 6.89
CA TYR A 52 -0.97 -6.26 6.16
C TYR A 52 -1.71 -5.12 5.47
N VAL A 53 -2.92 -5.38 4.95
CA VAL A 53 -3.77 -4.33 4.35
C VAL A 53 -4.18 -3.29 5.38
N ILE A 54 -4.55 -3.69 6.60
CA ILE A 54 -4.89 -2.75 7.66
C ILE A 54 -3.69 -1.89 8.00
N ASN A 55 -2.52 -2.50 8.15
CA ASN A 55 -1.32 -1.74 8.46
C ASN A 55 -0.89 -0.82 7.31
N LEU A 56 -1.12 -1.23 6.06
CA LEU A 56 -0.98 -0.38 4.87
C LEU A 56 -1.89 0.85 4.96
N LEU A 57 -3.19 0.65 5.23
CA LEU A 57 -4.16 1.74 5.36
C LEU A 57 -3.91 2.63 6.60
N ILE A 58 -3.39 2.08 7.69
CA ILE A 58 -2.94 2.87 8.86
C ILE A 58 -1.74 3.73 8.48
N SER A 59 -0.82 3.19 7.69
CA SER A 59 0.31 3.93 7.15
C SER A 59 -0.15 5.11 6.30
N ASP A 60 -1.17 4.91 5.48
CA ASP A 60 -1.78 5.98 4.68
C ASP A 60 -2.39 7.10 5.54
N ILE A 61 -3.03 6.75 6.66
CA ILE A 61 -3.54 7.74 7.62
C ILE A 61 -2.38 8.53 8.23
N LEU A 62 -1.30 7.87 8.64
CA LEU A 62 -0.12 8.56 9.15
C LEU A 62 0.49 9.49 8.09
N GLN A 63 0.54 9.04 6.83
CA GLN A 63 1.02 9.85 5.73
C GLN A 63 0.13 11.10 5.55
N PHE A 64 -1.20 10.94 5.58
CA PHE A 64 -2.14 12.04 5.50
C PHE A 64 -1.96 13.05 6.65
N VAL A 65 -1.90 12.58 7.90
CA VAL A 65 -1.72 13.43 9.09
C VAL A 65 -0.40 14.18 9.01
N GLY A 66 0.67 13.50 8.58
CA GLY A 66 1.98 14.11 8.36
C GLY A 66 1.94 15.22 7.30
N ILE A 67 1.31 14.96 6.14
CA ILE A 67 1.21 15.95 5.05
C ILE A 67 0.35 17.15 5.47
N LEU A 68 -0.77 16.91 6.15
CA LEU A 68 -1.64 17.99 6.62
C LEU A 68 -0.92 18.87 7.65
N GLY A 69 -0.22 18.24 8.61
CA GLY A 69 0.59 18.95 9.60
C GLY A 69 1.72 19.76 8.95
N PHE A 70 2.38 19.20 7.93
CA PHE A 70 3.40 19.88 7.14
C PHE A 70 2.86 21.17 6.47
N PHE A 71 1.62 21.16 5.96
CA PHE A 71 1.04 22.34 5.32
C PHE A 71 0.51 23.41 6.29
N ILE A 72 0.01 23.01 7.45
CA ILE A 72 -0.59 23.94 8.43
C ILE A 72 0.49 24.62 9.27
N THR A 73 1.58 23.92 9.54
CA THR A 73 2.52 24.37 10.56
C THR A 73 3.46 25.47 10.06
N ARG A 74 3.61 26.52 10.86
CA ARG A 74 4.55 27.63 10.64
C ARG A 74 5.78 27.58 11.56
N ASN A 75 5.87 26.56 12.41
CA ASN A 75 6.97 26.36 13.36
C ASN A 75 7.98 25.35 12.79
N ASP A 76 9.25 25.71 12.76
CA ASP A 76 10.31 24.90 12.14
C ASP A 76 10.51 23.52 12.81
N ILE A 77 10.32 23.43 14.13
CA ILE A 77 10.47 22.16 14.86
C ILE A 77 9.33 21.21 14.48
N LEU A 78 8.10 21.70 14.54
CA LEU A 78 6.93 20.91 14.16
C LEU A 78 6.97 20.52 12.68
N PHE A 79 7.50 21.40 11.81
CA PHE A 79 7.74 21.10 10.40
C PHE A 79 8.65 19.88 10.22
N ILE A 80 9.78 19.83 10.94
CA ILE A 80 10.70 18.68 10.90
C ILE A 80 10.00 17.41 11.42
N ILE A 81 9.20 17.51 12.49
CA ILE A 81 8.46 16.36 13.05
C ILE A 81 7.47 15.80 12.02
N PHE A 82 6.66 16.65 11.39
CA PHE A 82 5.69 16.19 10.38
C PHE A 82 6.37 15.59 9.16
N LEU A 83 7.50 16.14 8.70
CA LEU A 83 8.32 15.51 7.66
C LEU A 83 8.82 14.11 8.04
N ASN A 84 9.24 13.93 9.29
CA ASN A 84 9.64 12.61 9.79
C ASN A 84 8.47 11.63 9.80
N ILE A 85 7.29 12.07 10.24
CA ILE A 85 6.06 11.26 10.21
C ILE A 85 5.74 10.81 8.78
N VAL A 86 5.83 11.72 7.80
CA VAL A 86 5.63 11.37 6.38
C VAL A 86 6.65 10.35 5.90
N GLY A 87 7.93 10.51 6.24
CA GLY A 87 8.99 9.58 5.86
C GLY A 87 8.77 8.17 6.44
N VAL A 88 8.43 8.09 7.73
CA VAL A 88 8.08 6.82 8.40
C VAL A 88 6.86 6.18 7.75
N ALA A 89 5.81 6.95 7.47
CA ALA A 89 4.60 6.46 6.84
C ALA A 89 4.84 5.94 5.41
N ILE A 90 5.69 6.59 4.63
CA ILE A 90 6.06 6.07 3.30
C ILE A 90 6.77 4.73 3.42
N LEU A 91 7.73 4.61 4.34
CA LEU A 91 8.48 3.36 4.51
C LEU A 91 7.64 2.21 5.04
N LEU A 92 6.70 2.51 5.95
CA LEU A 92 5.72 1.54 6.42
C LEU A 92 4.84 1.06 5.26
N SER A 93 4.30 1.98 4.44
CA SER A 93 3.49 1.59 3.27
C SER A 93 4.27 0.68 2.32
N VAL A 94 5.49 1.09 1.94
CA VAL A 94 6.38 0.29 1.09
C VAL A 94 6.70 -1.08 1.71
N SER A 95 6.97 -1.13 3.02
CA SER A 95 7.24 -2.40 3.71
C SER A 95 6.03 -3.32 3.69
N PHE A 96 4.82 -2.80 3.90
CA PHE A 96 3.59 -3.60 3.84
C PHE A 96 3.23 -4.03 2.42
N MET A 97 3.51 -3.21 1.40
CA MET A 97 3.41 -3.64 -0.01
C MET A 97 4.33 -4.84 -0.30
N ILE A 98 5.58 -4.82 0.19
CA ILE A 98 6.51 -5.95 0.07
C ILE A 98 5.98 -7.16 0.82
N CYS A 99 5.47 -7.00 2.05
CA CYS A 99 4.86 -8.10 2.80
C CYS A 99 3.72 -8.76 2.01
N ILE A 100 2.83 -7.96 1.40
CA ILE A 100 1.74 -8.47 0.54
C ILE A 100 2.29 -9.21 -0.68
N ALA A 101 3.32 -8.66 -1.33
CA ALA A 101 3.99 -9.29 -2.48
C ALA A 101 4.63 -10.64 -2.11
N VAL A 102 5.34 -10.69 -0.99
CA VAL A 102 5.98 -11.90 -0.45
C VAL A 102 4.94 -12.94 -0.05
N GLU A 103 3.86 -12.54 0.63
CA GLU A 103 2.75 -13.43 0.98
C GLU A 103 2.16 -14.11 -0.26
N ARG A 104 1.92 -13.33 -1.32
CA ARG A 104 1.38 -13.85 -2.59
C ARG A 104 2.37 -14.76 -3.32
N TYR A 105 3.67 -14.46 -3.26
CA TYR A 105 4.71 -15.34 -3.79
C TYR A 105 4.78 -16.67 -3.02
N LEU A 106 4.82 -16.62 -1.68
CA LEU A 106 4.92 -17.81 -0.82
C LEU A 106 3.72 -18.75 -0.99
N MET A 107 2.52 -18.20 -1.15
CA MET A 107 1.31 -18.98 -1.43
C MET A 107 1.46 -19.86 -2.69
N ILE A 108 2.19 -19.42 -3.71
CA ILE A 108 2.40 -20.15 -4.97
C ILE A 108 3.65 -21.04 -4.90
N ALA A 109 4.77 -20.49 -4.46
CA ALA A 109 6.05 -21.18 -4.49
C ALA A 109 6.12 -22.31 -3.46
N HIS A 110 5.52 -22.12 -2.28
CA HIS A 110 5.60 -23.04 -1.15
C HIS A 110 4.26 -23.17 -0.40
N PRO A 111 3.22 -23.77 -1.02
CA PRO A 111 1.87 -23.82 -0.44
C PRO A 111 1.79 -24.58 0.90
N LEU A 112 2.57 -25.64 1.08
CA LEU A 112 2.63 -26.40 2.34
C LEU A 112 3.25 -25.58 3.47
N TRP A 113 4.32 -24.84 3.18
CA TRP A 113 4.97 -23.97 4.15
C TRP A 113 4.07 -22.80 4.54
N TYR A 114 3.37 -22.23 3.55
CA TYR A 114 2.36 -21.19 3.76
C TYR A 114 1.23 -21.65 4.70
N SER A 115 0.67 -22.84 4.49
CA SER A 115 -0.42 -23.35 5.36
C SER A 115 0.01 -23.57 6.81
N ILE A 116 1.29 -23.84 7.06
CA ILE A 116 1.82 -24.13 8.40
C ILE A 116 2.29 -22.84 9.10
N HIS A 117 2.94 -21.93 8.36
CA HIS A 117 3.60 -20.75 8.92
C HIS A 117 2.86 -19.42 8.70
N CYS A 118 1.92 -19.31 7.75
CA CYS A 118 1.16 -18.07 7.53
C CYS A 118 -0.19 -18.08 8.25
N THR A 119 -0.13 -18.08 9.59
CA THR A 119 -1.30 -17.83 10.44
C THR A 119 -1.43 -16.35 10.79
N VAL A 120 -2.63 -15.91 11.22
CA VAL A 120 -2.89 -14.52 11.66
C VAL A 120 -1.83 -14.04 12.67
N LYS A 121 -1.38 -14.93 13.57
CA LYS A 121 -0.37 -14.62 14.58
C LYS A 121 0.97 -14.24 13.97
N CYS A 122 1.40 -14.96 12.93
CA CYS A 122 2.64 -14.66 12.22
C CYS A 122 2.54 -13.34 11.44
N SER A 123 1.39 -13.03 10.85
CA SER A 123 1.16 -11.73 10.19
C SER A 123 1.17 -10.56 11.18
N ILE A 124 0.63 -10.75 12.39
CA ILE A 124 0.74 -9.75 13.46
C ILE A 124 2.20 -9.57 13.89
N LEU A 125 2.92 -10.67 14.13
CA LEU A 125 4.31 -10.63 14.59
C LEU A 125 5.23 -9.95 13.58
N THR A 126 5.10 -10.29 12.29
CA THR A 126 5.85 -9.65 11.21
C THR A 126 5.50 -8.18 11.08
N SER A 127 4.21 -7.82 11.20
CA SER A 127 3.79 -6.42 11.22
C SER A 127 4.43 -5.63 12.36
N VAL A 128 4.37 -6.16 13.60
CA VAL A 128 5.04 -5.54 14.75
C VAL A 128 6.54 -5.41 14.51
N GLY A 129 7.18 -6.42 13.93
CA GLY A 129 8.59 -6.37 13.53
C GLY A 129 8.89 -5.23 12.54
N VAL A 130 8.07 -5.07 11.50
CA VAL A 130 8.19 -3.97 10.53
C VAL A 130 8.08 -2.61 11.23
N TRP A 131 7.07 -2.41 12.07
CA TRP A 131 6.91 -1.18 12.84
C TRP A 131 8.14 -0.86 13.69
N MET A 132 8.63 -1.84 14.44
CA MET A 132 9.80 -1.67 15.30
C MET A 132 11.06 -1.35 14.50
N ILE A 133 11.28 -2.01 13.36
CA ILE A 133 12.42 -1.74 12.49
C ILE A 133 12.35 -0.32 11.93
N ILE A 134 11.20 0.12 11.41
CA ILE A 134 11.08 1.47 10.84
C ILE A 134 11.24 2.55 11.93
N ILE A 135 10.66 2.35 13.11
CA ILE A 135 10.82 3.28 14.24
C ILE A 135 12.30 3.32 14.69
N ALA A 136 12.98 2.18 14.76
CA ALA A 136 14.40 2.12 15.08
C ALA A 136 15.26 2.84 14.02
N LEU A 137 15.00 2.62 12.73
CA LEU A 137 15.70 3.32 11.65
C LEU A 137 15.49 4.83 11.71
N ASN A 138 14.28 5.28 12.08
CA ASN A 138 14.00 6.70 12.30
C ASN A 138 14.74 7.26 13.51
N SER A 139 14.73 6.55 14.65
CA SER A 139 15.40 7.01 15.87
C SER A 139 16.93 7.06 15.74
N LEU A 140 17.53 6.20 14.91
CA LEU A 140 18.95 6.26 14.55
C LEU A 140 19.30 7.43 13.60
N GLY A 141 18.31 8.22 13.17
CA GLY A 141 18.53 9.33 12.23
C GLY A 141 18.86 8.89 10.81
N ILE A 142 18.75 7.60 10.48
CA ILE A 142 19.08 7.06 9.14
C ILE A 142 18.16 7.68 8.08
N LEU A 143 16.91 7.98 8.44
CA LEU A 143 15.96 8.66 7.55
C LEU A 143 16.38 10.11 7.24
N PHE A 144 17.24 10.71 8.05
CA PHE A 144 17.74 12.08 7.90
C PHE A 144 19.08 12.16 7.14
N LEU A 145 19.91 11.11 7.19
CA LEU A 145 21.30 11.11 6.69
C LEU A 145 21.46 10.83 5.18
N HIS A 146 20.59 11.37 4.31
CA HIS A 146 20.59 11.11 2.85
C HIS A 146 20.35 9.64 2.43
N MET A 147 20.14 8.70 3.36
CA MET A 147 19.94 7.27 3.05
C MET A 147 18.49 6.93 2.69
N PHE A 148 17.54 7.86 2.85
CA PHE A 148 16.12 7.66 2.56
C PHE A 148 15.82 7.19 1.12
N PRO A 149 16.41 7.77 0.05
CA PRO A 149 16.20 7.29 -1.31
C PRO A 149 16.86 5.95 -1.56
N VAL A 150 18.01 5.68 -0.93
CA VAL A 150 18.69 4.38 -1.02
C VAL A 150 17.81 3.27 -0.45
N LEU A 151 17.17 3.55 0.69
CA LEU A 151 16.20 2.65 1.31
C LEU A 151 14.96 2.44 0.44
N LEU A 152 14.56 3.44 -0.34
CA LEU A 152 13.49 3.36 -1.35
C LEU A 152 13.95 2.76 -2.69
N ILE A 153 15.23 2.52 -2.93
CA ILE A 153 15.67 1.81 -4.15
C ILE A 153 15.64 0.31 -3.93
N LEU A 154 16.02 -0.14 -2.73
CA LEU A 154 16.16 -1.55 -2.37
C LEU A 154 14.90 -2.42 -2.60
N PRO A 155 13.66 -1.93 -2.38
CA PRO A 155 12.44 -2.68 -2.64
C PRO A 155 12.21 -3.01 -4.12
N PHE A 156 12.66 -2.16 -5.04
CA PHE A 156 12.40 -2.33 -6.46
C PHE A 156 12.99 -3.64 -7.05
N PRO A 157 14.30 -3.95 -6.90
CA PRO A 157 14.85 -5.21 -7.38
C PRO A 157 14.24 -6.42 -6.65
N LEU A 158 13.90 -6.29 -5.36
CA LEU A 158 13.22 -7.34 -4.61
C LEU A 158 11.85 -7.65 -5.20
N LEU A 159 11.02 -6.63 -5.45
CA LEU A 159 9.70 -6.77 -6.05
C LEU A 159 9.80 -7.37 -7.46
N LEU A 160 10.76 -6.92 -8.28
CA LEU A 160 11.03 -7.48 -9.60
C LEU A 160 11.38 -8.98 -9.51
N PHE A 161 12.26 -9.34 -8.58
CA PHE A 161 12.63 -10.75 -8.34
C PHE A 161 11.41 -11.58 -7.93
N LEU A 162 10.59 -11.09 -7.00
CA LEU A 162 9.36 -11.75 -6.57
C LEU A 162 8.38 -11.92 -7.75
N PHE A 163 8.26 -10.92 -8.62
CA PHE A 163 7.41 -10.99 -9.80
C PHE A 163 7.88 -11.99 -10.83
N VAL A 164 9.15 -11.94 -11.19
CA VAL A 164 9.74 -12.91 -12.15
C VAL A 164 9.68 -14.32 -11.57
N GLY A 165 9.96 -14.49 -10.28
CA GLY A 165 9.85 -15.77 -9.58
C GLY A 165 8.42 -16.31 -9.60
N THR A 166 7.44 -15.46 -9.27
CA THR A 166 6.01 -15.79 -9.33
C THR A 166 5.59 -16.17 -10.75
N TRP A 167 5.90 -15.33 -11.75
CA TRP A 167 5.57 -15.58 -13.15
C TRP A 167 6.15 -16.92 -13.63
N ARG A 168 7.43 -17.19 -13.34
CA ARG A 168 8.10 -18.44 -13.74
C ARG A 168 7.47 -19.65 -13.05
N GLY A 169 7.23 -19.58 -11.74
CA GLY A 169 6.56 -20.68 -11.01
C GLY A 169 5.16 -20.96 -11.54
N LEU A 170 4.41 -19.89 -11.80
CA LEU A 170 3.04 -19.95 -12.29
C LEU A 170 2.92 -20.40 -13.75
N SER A 171 3.92 -20.08 -14.58
CA SER A 171 4.00 -20.55 -15.96
C SER A 171 4.11 -22.09 -16.05
N LYS A 172 4.71 -22.72 -15.04
CA LYS A 172 4.89 -24.18 -14.95
C LYS A 172 3.76 -24.91 -14.23
N ALA A 173 2.96 -24.22 -13.42
CA ALA A 173 1.88 -24.83 -12.65
C ALA A 173 0.69 -25.22 -13.55
N LEU A 174 0.45 -26.51 -13.79
CA LEU A 174 -0.68 -26.99 -14.59
C LEU A 174 -2.04 -26.97 -13.85
N THR A 175 -2.01 -26.85 -12.52
CA THR A 175 -3.16 -27.05 -11.63
C THR A 175 -4.00 -25.79 -11.40
N LEU A 176 -3.49 -24.60 -11.73
CA LEU A 176 -4.19 -23.34 -11.52
C LEU A 176 -4.86 -22.86 -12.81
N SER A 177 -6.09 -22.37 -12.70
CA SER A 177 -6.78 -21.79 -13.85
C SER A 177 -6.05 -20.54 -14.34
N THR A 178 -6.05 -20.31 -15.66
CA THR A 178 -5.46 -19.11 -16.28
C THR A 178 -5.95 -17.80 -15.65
N ARG A 179 -7.18 -17.81 -15.09
CA ARG A 179 -7.79 -16.67 -14.40
C ARG A 179 -7.13 -16.38 -13.06
N GLU A 180 -6.89 -17.38 -12.22
CA GLU A 180 -6.20 -17.21 -10.93
C GLU A 180 -4.76 -16.75 -11.16
N LYS A 181 -4.09 -17.36 -12.15
CA LYS A 181 -2.73 -16.97 -12.51
C LYS A 181 -2.63 -15.49 -12.86
N ARG A 182 -3.53 -15.03 -13.73
CA ARG A 182 -3.57 -13.63 -14.17
C ARG A 182 -3.83 -12.67 -13.02
N ARG A 183 -4.61 -13.05 -12.01
CA ARG A 183 -4.92 -12.17 -10.87
C ARG A 183 -3.75 -12.02 -9.91
N ILE A 184 -3.08 -13.10 -9.55
CA ILE A 184 -1.91 -13.01 -8.66
C ILE A 184 -0.82 -12.17 -9.32
N LEU A 185 -0.59 -12.39 -10.62
CA LEU A 185 0.31 -11.57 -11.39
C LEU A 185 -0.17 -10.12 -11.53
N ALA A 186 -1.48 -9.88 -11.64
CA ALA A 186 -2.03 -8.53 -11.69
C ALA A 186 -1.83 -7.79 -10.36
N THR A 187 -2.02 -8.43 -9.21
CA THR A 187 -1.77 -7.83 -7.88
C THR A 187 -0.29 -7.49 -7.71
N LEU A 188 0.61 -8.41 -8.07
CA LEU A 188 2.05 -8.19 -7.98
C LEU A 188 2.55 -7.15 -9.00
N GLY A 189 1.97 -7.17 -10.20
CA GLY A 189 2.20 -6.17 -11.24
C GLY A 189 1.65 -4.79 -10.86
N LEU A 190 0.55 -4.73 -10.11
CA LEU A 190 0.01 -3.48 -9.56
C LEU A 190 0.97 -2.89 -8.52
N VAL A 191 1.56 -3.71 -7.64
CA VAL A 191 2.58 -3.26 -6.68
C VAL A 191 3.84 -2.73 -7.40
N ILE A 192 4.35 -3.44 -8.41
CA ILE A 192 5.52 -2.95 -9.17
C ILE A 192 5.17 -1.70 -9.97
N GLY A 193 4.00 -1.69 -10.60
CA GLY A 193 3.52 -0.56 -11.39
C GLY A 193 3.38 0.68 -10.53
N SER A 194 2.66 0.58 -9.42
CA SER A 194 2.53 1.68 -8.46
C SER A 194 3.90 2.15 -7.99
N TYR A 195 4.79 1.23 -7.64
CA TYR A 195 6.13 1.59 -7.18
C TYR A 195 6.93 2.38 -8.21
N THR A 196 6.87 1.92 -9.47
CA THR A 196 7.55 2.54 -10.61
C THR A 196 6.98 3.92 -10.92
N PHE A 197 5.66 4.10 -10.88
CA PHE A 197 5.05 5.38 -11.22
C PHE A 197 5.09 6.40 -10.07
N ILE A 198 5.02 5.95 -8.83
CA ILE A 198 4.83 6.81 -7.66
C ILE A 198 6.17 7.16 -7.01
N PHE A 199 7.04 6.18 -6.78
CA PHE A 199 8.28 6.40 -6.04
C PHE A 199 9.49 6.64 -6.94
N LEU A 200 9.56 6.01 -8.12
CA LEU A 200 10.73 6.14 -8.99
C LEU A 200 11.01 7.59 -9.42
N PRO A 201 10.03 8.42 -9.82
CA PRO A 201 10.30 9.81 -10.19
C PRO A 201 10.91 10.60 -9.02
N ALA A 202 10.42 10.37 -7.80
CA ALA A 202 10.90 11.02 -6.59
C ALA A 202 12.34 10.60 -6.23
N ILE A 203 12.64 9.30 -6.37
CA ILE A 203 13.99 8.77 -6.19
C ILE A 203 14.96 9.39 -7.19
N ILE A 204 14.59 9.44 -8.48
CA ILE A 204 15.43 10.03 -9.53
C ILE A 204 15.65 11.51 -9.28
N ALA A 205 14.59 12.26 -8.97
CA ALA A 205 14.69 13.69 -8.67
C ALA A 205 15.63 13.96 -7.49
N PHE A 206 15.54 13.13 -6.43
CA PHE A 206 16.41 13.27 -5.27
C PHE A 206 17.88 12.96 -5.60
N LEU A 207 18.15 11.85 -6.30
CA LEU A 207 19.51 11.46 -6.68
C LEU A 207 20.17 12.44 -7.65
N ALA A 208 19.40 12.98 -8.60
CA ALA A 208 19.90 13.95 -9.56
C ALA A 208 20.18 15.33 -8.94
N GLY A 209 19.65 15.59 -7.73
CA GLY A 209 19.89 16.81 -6.98
C GLY A 209 19.54 18.07 -7.80
N GLN A 210 20.51 18.97 -7.93
CA GLN A 210 20.31 20.23 -8.68
C GLN A 210 20.40 20.07 -10.21
N SER A 211 20.63 18.85 -10.70
CA SER A 211 20.75 18.60 -12.15
C SER A 211 19.39 18.52 -12.85
N VAL A 212 18.28 18.41 -12.09
CA VAL A 212 16.92 18.39 -12.62
C VAL A 212 16.24 19.74 -12.49
N PRO A 213 15.34 20.11 -13.43
CA PRO A 213 14.57 21.34 -13.32
C PRO A 213 13.75 21.37 -12.01
N TYR A 214 13.66 22.55 -11.39
CA TYR A 214 12.91 22.78 -10.16
C TYR A 214 11.47 22.21 -10.20
N TYR A 215 10.77 22.41 -11.33
CA TYR A 215 9.42 21.89 -11.54
C TYR A 215 9.33 20.36 -11.51
N PHE A 216 10.37 19.66 -11.98
CA PHE A 216 10.41 18.20 -11.98
C PHE A 216 10.46 17.65 -10.56
N GLY A 217 11.27 18.24 -9.67
CA GLY A 217 11.35 17.80 -8.27
C GLY A 217 10.01 17.90 -7.54
N HIS A 218 9.29 19.01 -7.73
CA HIS A 218 7.96 19.20 -7.13
C HIS A 218 6.89 18.29 -7.75
N ALA A 219 6.94 18.07 -9.07
CA ALA A 219 6.07 17.10 -9.74
C ALA A 219 6.31 15.69 -9.19
N ALA A 220 7.58 15.28 -9.09
CA ALA A 220 8.01 13.99 -8.58
C ALA A 220 7.54 13.75 -7.12
N GLN A 221 7.65 14.75 -6.25
CA GLN A 221 7.11 14.69 -4.89
C GLN A 221 5.59 14.57 -4.85
N SER A 222 4.88 15.21 -5.79
CA SER A 222 3.42 15.14 -5.84
C SER A 222 2.92 13.73 -6.19
N PHE A 223 3.66 12.97 -7.00
CA PHE A 223 3.33 11.56 -7.24
C PHE A 223 3.34 10.73 -5.96
N VAL A 224 4.28 10.98 -5.02
CA VAL A 224 4.35 10.28 -3.74
C VAL A 224 3.08 10.49 -2.89
N TYR A 225 2.39 11.62 -3.05
CA TYR A 225 1.12 11.87 -2.37
C TYR A 225 -0.05 11.07 -2.95
N LEU A 226 0.11 10.49 -4.14
CA LEU A 226 -0.84 9.54 -4.72
C LEU A 226 -0.68 8.12 -4.16
N ASN A 227 0.34 7.88 -3.32
CA ASN A 227 0.58 6.56 -2.74
C ASN A 227 -0.65 5.97 -2.03
N PRO A 228 -1.35 6.70 -1.15
CA PRO A 228 -2.55 6.17 -0.49
C PRO A 228 -3.69 5.79 -1.46
N LEU A 229 -3.77 6.49 -2.60
CA LEU A 229 -4.73 6.14 -3.65
C LEU A 229 -4.36 4.81 -4.33
N SER A 230 -3.07 4.57 -4.54
CA SER A 230 -2.58 3.29 -5.05
C SER A 230 -2.79 2.15 -4.06
N ASP A 231 -2.57 2.39 -2.78
CA ASP A 231 -2.80 1.39 -1.72
C ASP A 231 -4.28 1.01 -1.62
N LEU A 232 -5.18 1.98 -1.82
CA LEU A 232 -6.60 1.73 -1.95
C LEU A 232 -6.94 0.86 -3.19
N LEU A 233 -6.31 1.13 -4.34
CA LEU A 233 -6.48 0.29 -5.53
C LEU A 233 -6.00 -1.14 -5.25
N LEU A 234 -4.84 -1.29 -4.62
CA LEU A 234 -4.29 -2.59 -4.23
C LEU A 234 -5.27 -3.35 -3.32
N TYR A 235 -5.85 -2.68 -2.33
CA TYR A 235 -6.89 -3.25 -1.47
C TYR A 235 -8.11 -3.72 -2.26
N ILE A 236 -8.66 -2.89 -3.16
CA ILE A 236 -9.84 -3.24 -3.96
C ILE A 236 -9.57 -4.48 -4.81
N PHE A 237 -8.39 -4.56 -5.43
CA PHE A 237 -7.97 -5.74 -6.19
C PHE A 237 -7.84 -6.98 -5.30
N LEU A 238 -7.20 -6.85 -4.13
CA LEU A 238 -7.04 -7.96 -3.19
C LEU A 238 -8.39 -8.48 -2.66
N ARG A 239 -9.34 -7.58 -2.37
CA ARG A 239 -10.69 -7.94 -1.93
C ARG A 239 -11.46 -8.72 -3.00
N LYS A 240 -11.30 -8.33 -4.27
CA LYS A 240 -11.92 -9.02 -5.40
C LYS A 240 -11.39 -10.44 -5.57
N ASP A 241 -10.14 -10.67 -5.20
CA ASP A 241 -9.55 -12.01 -5.15
C ASP A 241 -10.14 -12.83 -4.00
N THR A 242 -10.18 -12.29 -2.78
CA THR A 242 -10.66 -13.01 -1.58
C THR A 242 -12.13 -13.43 -1.66
N ARG A 243 -13.01 -12.57 -2.18
CA ARG A 243 -14.46 -12.89 -2.29
C ARG A 243 -14.72 -14.12 -3.17
N ARG A 244 -13.96 -14.29 -4.25
CA ARG A 244 -14.16 -15.41 -5.20
C ARG A 244 -13.57 -16.71 -4.67
N ILE A 245 -12.44 -16.66 -3.98
CA ILE A 245 -11.89 -17.83 -3.28
C ILE A 245 -12.91 -18.34 -2.25
N LEU A 246 -13.61 -17.44 -1.57
CA LEU A 246 -14.65 -17.81 -0.60
C LEU A 246 -15.88 -18.46 -1.26
N GLU A 247 -16.27 -18.00 -2.45
CA GLU A 247 -17.37 -18.58 -3.24
C GLU A 247 -17.03 -19.98 -3.79
N ASP A 248 -15.75 -20.29 -4.00
CA ASP A 248 -15.27 -21.59 -4.50
C ASP A 248 -15.02 -22.63 -3.37
N ILE A 249 -15.06 -22.26 -2.09
CA ILE A 249 -14.91 -23.18 -0.95
C ILE A 249 -16.25 -23.87 -0.64
N PRO A 250 -16.34 -25.22 -0.71
CA PRO A 250 -17.58 -25.98 -0.47
C PRO A 250 -18.24 -25.71 0.90
N CYS A 251 -17.45 -25.31 1.90
CA CYS A 251 -17.91 -25.03 3.26
C CYS A 251 -18.80 -23.77 3.35
N CYS A 252 -18.58 -22.76 2.51
CA CYS A 252 -19.44 -21.56 2.48
C CYS A 252 -20.75 -21.79 1.72
N ARG A 253 -20.76 -22.73 0.78
CA ARG A 253 -21.98 -23.20 0.12
C ARG A 253 -22.94 -23.84 1.13
N ARG A 254 -22.40 -24.53 2.14
CA ARG A 254 -23.17 -25.21 3.19
C ARG A 254 -23.71 -24.23 4.24
N ALA A 255 -22.93 -23.21 4.60
CA ALA A 255 -23.37 -22.18 5.56
C ALA A 255 -24.47 -21.24 5.01
N GLN A 256 -24.61 -21.11 3.68
CA GLN A 256 -25.74 -20.38 3.06
C GLN A 256 -27.01 -21.24 2.96
N THR A 257 -26.90 -22.55 2.71
CA THR A 257 -28.07 -23.44 2.72
C THR A 257 -28.65 -23.65 4.12
N ASP A 258 -27.81 -23.69 5.15
CA ASP A 258 -28.29 -23.89 6.54
C ASP A 258 -29.09 -22.67 7.06
N HIS A 259 -28.88 -21.48 6.48
CA HIS A 259 -29.60 -20.27 6.86
C HIS A 259 -30.93 -20.09 6.10
N GLU A 260 -31.11 -20.70 4.93
CA GLU A 260 -32.39 -20.72 4.19
C GLU A 260 -33.32 -21.84 4.68
N GLU A 261 -32.80 -22.98 5.16
CA GLU A 261 -33.62 -24.07 5.72
C GLU A 261 -34.19 -23.75 7.12
N THR A 262 -33.54 -22.88 7.90
CA THR A 262 -34.07 -22.45 9.22
C THR A 262 -35.21 -21.44 9.13
N ASP A 263 -35.35 -20.73 8.01
CA ASP A 263 -36.43 -19.74 7.82
C ASP A 263 -37.70 -20.39 7.20
N GLN A 264 -37.56 -21.50 6.47
CA GLN A 264 -38.71 -22.24 5.91
C GLN A 264 -39.39 -23.19 6.91
N THR A 265 -38.65 -23.70 7.90
CA THR A 265 -39.22 -24.55 8.96
C THR A 265 -39.96 -23.77 10.06
N ALA A 266 -39.72 -22.45 10.18
CA ALA A 266 -40.48 -21.59 11.09
C ALA A 266 -41.84 -21.12 10.54
N VAL A 267 -42.04 -21.17 9.21
CA VAL A 267 -43.29 -20.73 8.55
C VAL A 267 -44.28 -21.88 8.33
N THR A 268 -43.85 -23.14 8.45
CA THR A 268 -44.71 -24.34 8.28
C THR A 268 -45.28 -24.90 9.59
N SER A 269 -45.00 -24.27 10.74
CA SER A 269 -45.50 -24.69 12.06
C SER A 269 -46.44 -23.68 12.73
N LEU A 270 -47.16 -22.86 11.95
CA LEU A 270 -48.27 -22.02 12.41
C LEU A 270 -49.54 -22.32 11.61
#